data_AF-A0A371BFR6-F1
#
_entry.id   AF-A0A371BFR6-F1
#
_cell.length_a   1.000
_cell.length_b   1.000
_cell.length_c   1.000
_cell.angle_alpha   90.00
_cell.angle_beta   90.00
_cell.angle_gamma   90.00
#
_symmetry.space_group_name_H-M   'P 1'
#
loop_
_entity.id
_entity.type
_entity.pdbx_description
1 polymer ?
#
loop_
_entity_poly.entity_id
_entity_poly.type
_entity_poly.pdbx_seq_one_letter_code
_entity_poly.pdbx_strand_id
1 'polypeptide(L)'
;MRKLLTFSLPFLALSTAAQAGPYITIGSEPDRAPNRSIYVADFDLITRSLDGGGDPSTMANAAMQSANPIDFIEAKTIYKINVYQVMENGGPIEKGGSTNFIQYFLAFKCRDRLVNIEEATAYDRAGRTQKSSMTEWMPVPDNWVAQAYKIACKAPEWEKAMATARQMATNFEQGKKSKKQPTDPFAPLQMQMVGSYAAITDMIDQIWGRYWPDAKQPEYENTMSPAELEKYKAQKIAELEAQSKKLGQMASDIENDLKMQDSMDRASDVAGRRFVQELQGMAGRSEEEVVATFGVPNTLNVNGNVRQLDWYWSEQTQEQVPITVDVIGGCSHGVCGAKIGETTEYQWQTVQVNCRRTLYFREGGTQPGYRLFDFRAGCD
;
A
#
# COMPACT_ATOMS: atom_id res chain seq x y z
N MET A 1 -4.98 47.71 -36.82
CA MET A 1 -4.03 46.63 -36.51
C MET A 1 -4.09 46.31 -35.02
N ARG A 2 -4.80 45.25 -34.64
CA ARG A 2 -4.71 44.60 -33.31
C ARG A 2 -4.87 43.10 -33.56
N LYS A 3 -3.76 42.36 -33.48
CA LYS A 3 -3.77 40.90 -33.48
C LYS A 3 -4.00 40.46 -32.03
N LEU A 4 -5.15 39.84 -31.77
CA LEU A 4 -5.36 39.05 -30.55
C LEU A 4 -4.67 37.70 -30.74
N LEU A 5 -3.72 37.40 -29.86
CA LEU A 5 -3.15 36.07 -29.68
C LEU A 5 -4.16 35.23 -28.91
N THR A 6 -4.76 34.27 -29.58
CA THR A 6 -5.58 33.22 -28.98
C THR A 6 -4.62 32.17 -28.40
N PHE A 7 -4.41 32.18 -27.09
CA PHE A 7 -3.79 31.07 -26.37
C PHE A 7 -4.83 29.94 -26.25
N SER A 8 -4.75 28.96 -27.13
CA SER A 8 -5.38 27.66 -26.93
C SER A 8 -4.53 26.88 -25.92
N LEU A 9 -4.94 26.91 -24.65
CA LEU A 9 -4.49 25.92 -23.67
C LEU A 9 -5.06 24.55 -24.08
N PRO A 10 -4.23 23.53 -24.34
CA PRO A 10 -4.73 22.17 -24.42
C PRO A 10 -5.19 21.78 -23.02
N PHE A 11 -6.49 21.55 -22.87
CA PHE A 11 -7.03 20.77 -21.77
C PHE A 11 -6.31 19.42 -21.78
N LEU A 12 -5.31 19.27 -20.91
CA LEU A 12 -4.84 17.97 -20.46
C LEU A 12 -6.02 17.34 -19.71
N ALA A 13 -6.86 16.64 -20.46
CA ALA A 13 -7.71 15.61 -19.90
C ALA A 13 -6.76 14.55 -19.32
N LEU A 14 -6.40 14.71 -18.05
CA LEU A 14 -6.02 13.62 -17.18
C LEU A 14 -7.27 12.75 -17.00
N SER A 15 -7.67 12.05 -18.06
CA SER A 15 -8.42 10.82 -17.87
C SER A 15 -7.47 9.93 -17.10
N THR A 16 -7.75 9.71 -15.82
CA THR A 16 -7.13 8.61 -15.10
C THR A 16 -7.57 7.37 -15.86
N ALA A 17 -6.69 6.85 -16.73
CA ALA A 17 -6.91 5.58 -17.41
C ALA A 17 -7.29 4.60 -16.31
N ALA A 18 -8.50 4.01 -16.39
CA ALA A 18 -8.84 2.86 -15.58
C ALA A 18 -7.65 1.91 -15.68
N GLN A 19 -6.91 1.73 -14.58
CA GLN A 19 -5.59 1.11 -14.65
C GLN A 19 -5.80 -0.33 -15.13
N ALA A 20 -5.39 -0.59 -16.37
CA ALA A 20 -5.47 -1.91 -16.96
C ALA A 20 -4.38 -2.78 -16.30
N GLY A 21 -4.80 -3.76 -15.51
CA GLY A 21 -3.88 -4.65 -14.81
C GLY A 21 -3.14 -5.56 -15.80
N PRO A 22 -1.83 -5.83 -15.64
CA PRO A 22 -1.10 -6.79 -16.43
C PRO A 22 -1.50 -8.23 -16.03
N TYR A 23 -1.78 -9.03 -17.04
CA TYR A 23 -2.14 -10.44 -16.91
C TYR A 23 -1.07 -11.31 -17.56
N ILE A 24 -0.67 -12.36 -16.85
CA ILE A 24 0.41 -13.26 -17.27
C ILE A 24 -0.05 -14.71 -17.15
N THR A 25 0.19 -15.49 -18.19
CA THR A 25 -0.03 -16.93 -18.15
C THR A 25 0.98 -17.61 -17.23
N ILE A 26 0.47 -18.48 -16.36
CA ILE A 26 1.24 -19.18 -15.33
C ILE A 26 1.12 -20.70 -15.43
N GLY A 27 0.39 -21.18 -16.43
CA GLY A 27 0.24 -22.59 -16.70
C GLY A 27 -0.82 -22.87 -17.74
N SER A 28 -0.76 -24.09 -18.25
CA SER A 28 -1.79 -24.69 -19.08
C SER A 28 -1.93 -26.13 -18.63
N GLU A 29 -3.14 -26.63 -18.51
CA GLU A 29 -3.34 -28.07 -18.36
C GLU A 29 -3.33 -28.72 -19.75
N PRO A 30 -2.57 -29.83 -19.94
CA PRO A 30 -2.29 -30.42 -21.24
C PRO A 30 -3.48 -31.23 -21.80
N ASP A 31 -4.69 -30.92 -21.36
CA ASP A 31 -5.89 -31.63 -21.77
C ASP A 31 -6.08 -31.53 -23.28
N ARG A 32 -6.52 -32.64 -23.89
CA ARG A 32 -6.88 -32.63 -25.30
C ARG A 32 -8.13 -31.77 -25.47
N ALA A 33 -8.21 -31.10 -26.61
CA ALA A 33 -9.45 -30.45 -27.01
C ALA A 33 -10.61 -31.46 -26.89
N PRO A 34 -11.77 -31.04 -26.33
CA PRO A 34 -12.15 -29.67 -26.02
C PRO A 34 -11.92 -29.24 -24.55
N ASN A 35 -11.12 -29.94 -23.75
CA ASN A 35 -11.01 -29.70 -22.30
C ASN A 35 -9.79 -28.85 -21.91
N ARG A 36 -9.24 -28.07 -22.85
CA ARG A 36 -8.03 -27.25 -22.61
C ARG A 36 -8.30 -26.15 -21.57
N SER A 37 -7.31 -25.88 -20.72
CA SER A 37 -7.37 -24.80 -19.72
C SER A 37 -6.09 -23.97 -19.70
N ILE A 38 -6.24 -22.65 -19.54
CA ILE A 38 -5.13 -21.70 -19.36
C ILE A 38 -5.29 -20.99 -18.02
N TYR A 39 -4.20 -20.91 -17.25
CA TYR A 39 -4.15 -20.21 -15.98
C TYR A 39 -3.44 -18.88 -16.13
N VAL A 40 -4.07 -17.83 -15.62
CA VAL A 40 -3.60 -16.45 -15.77
C VAL A 40 -3.61 -15.75 -14.42
N ALA A 41 -2.46 -15.23 -14.00
CA ALA A 41 -2.35 -14.46 -12.76
C ALA A 41 -2.56 -12.96 -13.03
N ASP A 42 -3.24 -12.31 -12.09
CA ASP A 42 -3.32 -10.87 -11.98
C ASP A 42 -2.10 -10.35 -11.20
N PHE A 43 -1.26 -9.54 -11.86
CA PHE A 43 -0.04 -9.03 -11.26
C PHE A 43 -0.24 -7.78 -10.39
N ASP A 44 -1.30 -7.00 -10.62
CA ASP A 44 -1.50 -5.73 -9.90
C ASP A 44 -2.16 -5.94 -8.53
N LEU A 45 -2.83 -7.08 -8.33
CA LEU A 45 -3.57 -7.39 -7.11
C LEU A 45 -2.85 -8.36 -6.17
N ILE A 46 -1.52 -8.23 -6.03
CA ILE A 46 -0.80 -8.93 -4.97
C ILE A 46 -0.97 -8.16 -3.66
N THR A 47 -1.86 -8.62 -2.80
CA THR A 47 -2.08 -8.01 -1.48
C THR A 47 -1.33 -8.78 -0.40
N ARG A 48 -0.99 -8.10 0.68
CA ARG A 48 -0.32 -8.70 1.84
C ARG A 48 -1.20 -8.52 3.06
N SER A 49 -1.36 -9.58 3.83
CA SER A 49 -2.04 -9.56 5.12
C SER A 49 -1.22 -10.34 6.14
N LEU A 50 -1.57 -10.21 7.42
CA LEU A 50 -0.88 -10.91 8.49
C LEU A 50 -1.70 -12.12 8.95
N ASP A 51 -1.02 -13.24 9.16
CA ASP A 51 -1.61 -14.48 9.66
C ASP A 51 -2.11 -14.28 11.10
N GLY A 52 -3.43 -14.48 11.33
CA GLY A 52 -4.06 -14.35 12.65
C GLY A 52 -4.85 -13.05 12.88
N GLY A 53 -4.94 -12.14 11.91
CA GLY A 53 -5.92 -11.04 11.92
C GLY A 53 -5.76 -9.98 13.03
N GLY A 54 -4.57 -9.85 13.63
CA GLY A 54 -4.28 -8.79 14.60
C GLY A 54 -4.13 -7.42 13.94
N ASP A 55 -4.39 -6.36 14.71
CA ASP A 55 -4.10 -5.00 14.26
C ASP A 55 -2.58 -4.81 13.98
N PRO A 56 -2.20 -3.85 13.12
CA PRO A 56 -0.80 -3.62 12.76
C PRO A 56 0.11 -3.30 13.95
N SER A 57 -0.41 -2.68 15.01
CA SER A 57 0.38 -2.25 16.18
C SER A 57 0.74 -3.42 17.11
N THR A 58 -0.18 -4.35 17.35
CA THR A 58 0.06 -5.58 18.11
C THR A 58 1.12 -6.45 17.43
N MET A 59 1.08 -6.49 16.11
CA MET A 59 2.05 -7.18 15.26
C MET A 59 3.42 -6.50 15.25
N ALA A 60 3.49 -5.17 15.16
CA ALA A 60 4.74 -4.42 15.26
C ALA A 60 5.42 -4.65 16.62
N ASN A 61 4.63 -4.66 17.71
CA ASN A 61 5.12 -4.97 19.04
C ASN A 61 5.66 -6.40 19.16
N ALA A 62 4.94 -7.39 18.61
CA ALA A 62 5.40 -8.78 18.60
C ALA A 62 6.68 -8.96 17.74
N ALA A 63 6.77 -8.27 16.60
CA ALA A 63 7.96 -8.27 15.76
C ALA A 63 9.16 -7.67 16.50
N MET A 64 8.98 -6.51 17.15
CA MET A 64 10.02 -5.85 17.94
C MET A 64 10.49 -6.67 19.15
N GLN A 65 9.62 -7.50 19.72
CA GLN A 65 9.95 -8.42 20.81
C GLN A 65 10.62 -9.71 20.33
N SER A 66 10.59 -9.99 19.03
CA SER A 66 11.23 -11.18 18.46
C SER A 66 12.75 -10.97 18.33
N ALA A 67 13.50 -12.07 18.38
CA ALA A 67 14.96 -12.03 18.20
C ALA A 67 15.39 -11.51 16.81
N ASN A 68 14.52 -11.64 15.80
CA ASN A 68 14.72 -11.08 14.47
C ASN A 68 13.37 -10.56 13.91
N PRO A 69 13.09 -9.25 14.05
CA PRO A 69 11.82 -8.65 13.61
C PRO A 69 11.51 -8.85 12.12
N ILE A 70 12.54 -8.85 11.27
CA ILE A 70 12.37 -9.04 9.82
C ILE A 70 11.90 -10.47 9.54
N ASP A 71 12.59 -11.46 10.10
CA ASP A 71 12.22 -12.87 9.94
C ASP A 71 10.83 -13.18 10.51
N PHE A 72 10.43 -12.50 11.59
CA PHE A 72 9.11 -12.64 12.19
C PHE A 72 8.01 -12.11 11.27
N ILE A 73 8.18 -10.90 10.73
CA ILE A 73 7.22 -10.30 9.80
C ILE A 73 7.11 -11.17 8.55
N GLU A 74 8.22 -11.61 7.96
CA GLU A 74 8.21 -12.48 6.80
C GLU A 74 7.52 -13.82 7.08
N ALA A 75 7.73 -14.42 8.27
CA ALA A 75 7.08 -15.67 8.66
C ALA A 75 5.56 -15.52 8.85
N LYS A 76 5.09 -14.33 9.23
CA LYS A 76 3.67 -14.05 9.50
C LYS A 76 2.94 -13.40 8.33
N THR A 77 3.64 -13.03 7.26
CA THR A 77 3.01 -12.41 6.10
C THR A 77 2.37 -13.47 5.20
N ILE A 78 1.08 -13.28 4.93
CA ILE A 78 0.30 -13.98 3.92
C ILE A 78 0.26 -13.12 2.66
N TYR A 79 0.63 -13.72 1.54
CA TYR A 79 0.59 -13.07 0.22
C TYR A 79 -0.62 -13.58 -0.54
N LYS A 80 -1.46 -12.68 -1.03
CA LYS A 80 -2.69 -13.02 -1.73
C LYS A 80 -2.62 -12.60 -3.19
N ILE A 81 -3.12 -13.44 -4.08
CA ILE A 81 -3.12 -13.19 -5.52
C ILE A 81 -4.38 -13.80 -6.16
N ASN A 82 -4.86 -13.15 -7.23
CA ASN A 82 -5.94 -13.65 -8.06
C ASN A 82 -5.38 -14.46 -9.23
N VAL A 83 -5.95 -15.64 -9.46
CA VAL A 83 -5.67 -16.47 -10.64
C VAL A 83 -6.98 -16.80 -11.35
N TYR A 84 -6.98 -16.68 -12.67
CA TYR A 84 -8.10 -17.04 -13.52
C TYR A 84 -7.77 -18.31 -14.30
N GLN A 85 -8.59 -19.34 -14.16
CA GLN A 85 -8.59 -20.49 -15.06
C GLN A 85 -9.64 -20.24 -16.14
N VAL A 86 -9.17 -20.01 -17.35
CA VAL A 86 -10.02 -19.91 -18.54
C VAL A 86 -10.08 -21.28 -19.18
N MET A 87 -11.29 -21.74 -19.51
CA MET A 87 -11.53 -23.08 -20.04
C MET A 87 -12.13 -23.01 -21.43
N GLU A 88 -11.74 -23.94 -22.29
CA GLU A 88 -12.34 -24.11 -23.61
C GLU A 88 -13.76 -24.68 -23.47
N ASN A 89 -13.94 -25.69 -22.63
CA ASN A 89 -15.22 -26.31 -22.35
C ASN A 89 -15.38 -26.53 -20.84
N GLY A 90 -16.02 -25.59 -20.16
CA GLY A 90 -16.27 -25.70 -18.72
C GLY A 90 -17.41 -26.66 -18.39
N GLY A 91 -17.30 -27.34 -17.25
CA GLY A 91 -18.37 -28.14 -16.65
C GLY A 91 -19.57 -27.30 -16.20
N PRO A 92 -20.67 -27.95 -15.78
CA PRO A 92 -21.95 -27.30 -15.55
C PRO A 92 -21.93 -26.32 -14.37
N ILE A 93 -22.53 -25.15 -14.57
CA ILE A 93 -23.18 -24.39 -13.51
C ILE A 93 -24.65 -24.80 -13.60
N GLU A 94 -25.16 -25.63 -12.67
CA GLU A 94 -26.33 -26.54 -12.83
C GLU A 94 -27.67 -25.93 -13.30
N LYS A 95 -27.77 -24.62 -13.56
CA LYS A 95 -28.92 -23.94 -14.20
C LYS A 95 -28.54 -22.82 -15.17
N GLY A 96 -27.30 -22.76 -15.65
CA GLY A 96 -26.74 -21.59 -16.33
C GLY A 96 -25.72 -21.81 -17.46
N GLY A 97 -25.59 -23.03 -17.97
CA GLY A 97 -24.65 -23.34 -19.03
C GLY A 97 -23.25 -23.66 -18.51
N SER A 98 -22.29 -23.75 -19.45
CA SER A 98 -20.91 -24.14 -19.17
C SER A 98 -20.15 -23.02 -18.47
N THR A 99 -19.32 -23.38 -17.49
CA THR A 99 -18.40 -22.43 -16.86
C THR A 99 -17.50 -21.78 -17.90
N ASN A 100 -17.39 -20.46 -17.88
CA ASN A 100 -16.51 -19.68 -18.74
C ASN A 100 -15.09 -19.62 -18.16
N PHE A 101 -15.00 -19.21 -16.90
CA PHE A 101 -13.75 -19.15 -16.16
C PHE A 101 -13.98 -19.34 -14.66
N ILE A 102 -12.91 -19.66 -13.94
CA ILE A 102 -12.89 -19.71 -12.47
C ILE A 102 -11.89 -18.68 -11.96
N GLN A 103 -12.30 -17.84 -11.03
CA GLN A 103 -11.42 -16.95 -10.29
C GLN A 103 -11.04 -17.60 -8.96
N TYR A 104 -9.75 -17.83 -8.75
CA TYR A 104 -9.16 -18.31 -7.51
C TYR A 104 -8.55 -17.15 -6.73
N PHE A 105 -8.91 -17.03 -5.46
CA PHE A 105 -8.26 -16.18 -4.48
C PHE A 105 -7.28 -17.05 -3.68
N LEU A 106 -6.01 -16.98 -4.06
CA LEU A 106 -4.96 -17.76 -3.43
C LEU A 106 -4.27 -16.98 -2.33
N ALA A 107 -4.01 -17.61 -1.20
CA ALA A 107 -3.20 -17.09 -0.11
C ALA A 107 -1.96 -17.98 0.08
N PHE A 108 -0.79 -17.38 0.26
CA PHE A 108 0.49 -18.08 0.39
C PHE A 108 1.21 -17.71 1.68
N LYS A 109 1.71 -18.72 2.41
CA LYS A 109 2.74 -18.54 3.43
C LYS A 109 4.09 -18.84 2.80
N CYS A 110 4.77 -17.79 2.35
CA CYS A 110 5.93 -17.92 1.48
C CYS A 110 7.09 -18.70 2.10
N ARG A 111 7.34 -18.50 3.40
CA ARG A 111 8.38 -19.19 4.17
C ARG A 111 8.14 -20.69 4.26
N ASP A 112 6.90 -21.09 4.55
CA ASP A 112 6.53 -22.49 4.78
C ASP A 112 6.15 -23.23 3.48
N ARG A 113 6.12 -22.52 2.34
CA ARG A 113 5.65 -23.01 1.05
C ARG A 113 4.26 -23.66 1.15
N LEU A 114 3.36 -22.96 1.84
CA LEU A 114 1.95 -23.36 1.96
C LEU A 114 1.07 -22.44 1.11
N VAL A 115 -0.02 -23.00 0.60
CA VAL A 115 -1.08 -22.31 -0.14
C VAL A 115 -2.44 -22.65 0.45
N ASN A 116 -3.37 -21.71 0.36
CA ASN A 116 -4.77 -21.85 0.71
C ASN A 116 -5.61 -21.24 -0.43
N ILE A 117 -6.70 -21.91 -0.81
CA ILE A 117 -7.67 -21.39 -1.78
C ILE A 117 -8.83 -20.79 -0.99
N GLU A 118 -8.68 -19.52 -0.60
CA GLU A 118 -9.65 -18.85 0.27
C GLU A 118 -11.05 -18.83 -0.35
N GLU A 119 -11.10 -18.61 -1.66
CA GLU A 119 -12.32 -18.66 -2.46
C GLU A 119 -11.99 -19.08 -3.90
N ALA A 120 -12.87 -19.86 -4.51
CA ALA A 120 -12.90 -20.12 -5.94
C ALA A 120 -14.32 -19.87 -6.46
N THR A 121 -14.45 -18.90 -7.36
CA THR A 121 -15.72 -18.51 -7.94
C THR A 121 -15.74 -18.84 -9.43
N ALA A 122 -16.59 -19.80 -9.81
CA ALA A 122 -16.87 -20.12 -11.21
C ALA A 122 -17.88 -19.12 -11.78
N TYR A 123 -17.62 -18.63 -12.98
CA TYR A 123 -18.48 -17.70 -13.73
C TYR A 123 -18.90 -18.35 -15.04
N ASP A 124 -20.18 -18.31 -15.39
CA ASP A 124 -20.60 -18.59 -16.76
C ASP A 124 -20.58 -17.34 -17.64
N ARG A 125 -20.98 -17.52 -18.90
CA ARG A 125 -21.09 -16.47 -19.93
C ARG A 125 -22.23 -15.48 -19.68
N ALA A 126 -23.15 -15.77 -18.76
CA ALA A 126 -24.23 -14.87 -18.33
C ALA A 126 -23.88 -14.09 -17.06
N GLY A 127 -22.70 -14.35 -16.47
CA GLY A 127 -22.26 -13.76 -15.22
C GLY A 127 -22.88 -14.40 -13.97
N ARG A 128 -23.57 -15.54 -14.09
CA ARG A 128 -24.00 -16.30 -12.90
C ARG A 128 -22.77 -16.94 -12.28
N THR A 129 -22.80 -17.08 -10.96
CA THR A 129 -21.65 -17.54 -10.19
C THR A 129 -21.95 -18.76 -9.35
N GLN A 130 -20.94 -19.60 -9.17
CA GLN A 130 -20.93 -20.67 -8.18
C GLN A 130 -19.66 -20.55 -7.35
N LYS A 131 -19.84 -20.35 -6.05
CA LYS A 131 -18.73 -20.21 -5.11
C LYS A 131 -18.38 -21.56 -4.48
N SER A 132 -17.09 -21.76 -4.25
CA SER A 132 -16.53 -22.81 -3.41
C SER A 132 -15.37 -22.23 -2.62
N SER A 133 -15.05 -22.81 -1.46
CA SER A 133 -13.88 -22.42 -0.67
C SER A 133 -13.21 -23.66 -0.11
N MET A 134 -11.89 -23.61 0.02
CA MET A 134 -11.11 -24.64 0.70
C MET A 134 -10.22 -23.94 1.71
N THR A 135 -10.60 -24.02 2.99
CA THR A 135 -9.92 -23.27 4.06
C THR A 135 -8.66 -23.95 4.60
N GLU A 136 -8.24 -25.07 4.00
CA GLU A 136 -7.06 -25.81 4.44
C GLU A 136 -5.77 -25.26 3.82
N TRP A 137 -4.74 -25.09 4.65
CA TRP A 137 -3.39 -24.80 4.18
C TRP A 137 -2.72 -26.10 3.73
N MET A 138 -2.29 -26.14 2.48
CA MET A 138 -1.65 -27.30 1.87
C MET A 138 -0.27 -26.94 1.31
N PRO A 139 0.66 -27.89 1.19
CA PRO A 139 1.92 -27.66 0.48
C PRO A 139 1.66 -27.14 -0.94
N VAL A 140 2.47 -26.17 -1.40
CA VAL A 140 2.39 -25.66 -2.77
C VAL A 140 2.66 -26.81 -3.75
N PRO A 141 1.67 -27.22 -4.56
CA PRO A 141 1.83 -28.33 -5.50
C PRO A 141 2.68 -27.92 -6.71
N ASP A 142 3.36 -28.88 -7.34
CA ASP A 142 4.22 -28.66 -8.51
C ASP A 142 3.39 -28.58 -9.80
N ASN A 143 2.58 -27.54 -9.91
CA ASN A 143 1.74 -27.23 -11.07
C ASN A 143 1.63 -25.71 -11.25
N TRP A 144 0.57 -25.21 -11.89
CA TRP A 144 0.34 -23.76 -12.06
C TRP A 144 0.37 -22.98 -10.73
N VAL A 145 0.02 -23.61 -9.60
CA VAL A 145 0.08 -22.98 -8.27
C VAL A 145 1.52 -22.68 -7.85
N ALA A 146 2.51 -23.49 -8.26
CA ALA A 146 3.93 -23.19 -8.03
C ALA A 146 4.38 -21.94 -8.79
N GLN A 147 3.81 -21.67 -9.96
CA GLN A 147 4.09 -20.45 -10.72
C GLN A 147 3.41 -19.23 -10.07
N ALA A 148 2.16 -19.38 -9.61
CA ALA A 148 1.49 -18.36 -8.79
C ALA A 148 2.30 -18.05 -7.51
N TYR A 149 2.87 -19.07 -6.86
CA TYR A 149 3.76 -18.90 -5.71
C TYR A 149 5.00 -18.07 -6.06
N LYS A 150 5.65 -18.30 -7.21
CA LYS A 150 6.78 -17.46 -7.64
C LYS A 150 6.37 -16.00 -7.80
N ILE A 151 5.18 -15.74 -8.32
CA ILE A 151 4.67 -14.38 -8.44
C ILE A 151 4.42 -13.77 -7.06
N ALA A 152 3.70 -14.46 -6.18
CA ALA A 152 3.38 -13.94 -4.86
C ALA A 152 4.63 -13.77 -3.96
N CYS A 153 5.57 -14.72 -4.02
CA CYS A 153 6.63 -14.88 -3.03
C CYS A 153 8.05 -14.57 -3.53
N LYS A 154 8.26 -14.40 -4.83
CA LYS A 154 9.59 -14.15 -5.45
C LYS A 154 9.58 -12.86 -6.28
N ALA A 155 9.08 -11.77 -5.68
CA ALA A 155 8.99 -10.44 -6.28
C ALA A 155 10.23 -10.01 -7.08
N PRO A 156 11.46 -10.11 -6.55
CA PRO A 156 12.65 -9.63 -7.27
C PRO A 156 12.89 -10.31 -8.63
N GLU A 157 12.46 -11.56 -8.81
CA GLU A 157 12.68 -12.32 -10.03
C GLU A 157 11.81 -11.82 -11.19
N TRP A 158 10.52 -11.59 -10.93
CA TRP A 158 9.59 -11.12 -11.96
C TRP A 158 9.53 -9.60 -12.09
N GLU A 159 9.87 -8.83 -11.05
CA GLU A 159 9.96 -7.36 -11.13
C GLU A 159 11.00 -6.94 -12.18
N LYS A 160 12.12 -7.67 -12.24
CA LYS A 160 13.15 -7.47 -13.27
C LYS A 160 12.62 -7.76 -14.68
N ALA A 161 11.82 -8.81 -14.83
CA ALA A 161 11.20 -9.16 -16.11
C ALA A 161 10.19 -8.09 -16.55
N MET A 162 9.35 -7.62 -15.62
CA MET A 162 8.39 -6.52 -15.83
C MET A 162 9.09 -5.22 -16.22
N ALA A 163 10.15 -4.82 -15.52
CA ALA A 163 10.91 -3.62 -15.85
C ALA A 163 11.51 -3.70 -17.27
N THR A 164 12.02 -4.88 -17.63
CA THR A 164 12.55 -5.15 -18.98
C THR A 164 11.45 -5.05 -20.04
N ALA A 165 10.27 -5.64 -19.79
CA ALA A 165 9.13 -5.59 -20.70
C ALA A 165 8.65 -4.14 -20.92
N ARG A 166 8.53 -3.35 -19.84
CA ARG A 166 8.16 -1.92 -19.90
C ARG A 166 9.17 -1.13 -20.73
N GLN A 167 10.46 -1.35 -20.50
CA GLN A 167 11.51 -0.68 -21.28
C GLN A 167 11.46 -1.05 -22.77
N MET A 168 11.18 -2.31 -23.11
CA MET A 168 10.99 -2.75 -24.49
C MET A 168 9.79 -2.05 -25.16
N ALA A 169 8.65 -1.95 -24.46
CA ALA A 169 7.47 -1.24 -24.95
C ALA A 169 7.77 0.24 -25.23
N THR A 170 8.40 0.95 -24.27
CA THR A 170 8.80 2.36 -24.46
C THR A 170 9.75 2.55 -25.64
N ASN A 171 10.72 1.65 -25.81
CA ASN A 171 11.65 1.72 -26.96
C ASN A 171 10.92 1.54 -28.29
N PHE A 172 9.95 0.62 -28.35
CA PHE A 172 9.13 0.39 -29.54
C PHE A 172 8.30 1.63 -29.91
N GLU A 173 7.62 2.24 -28.94
CA GLU A 173 6.85 3.50 -29.13
C GLU A 173 7.72 4.66 -29.61
N GLN A 174 8.96 4.75 -29.10
CA GLN A 174 9.94 5.75 -29.52
C GLN A 174 10.60 5.45 -30.88
N GLY A 175 10.17 4.40 -31.59
CA GLY A 175 10.73 3.99 -32.87
C GLY A 175 12.19 3.50 -32.78
N LYS A 176 12.69 3.20 -31.58
CA LYS A 176 14.05 2.71 -31.36
C LYS A 176 14.12 1.25 -31.80
N LYS A 177 14.63 1.02 -33.01
CA LYS A 177 14.89 -0.33 -33.52
C LYS A 177 16.00 -0.99 -32.70
N SER A 178 15.65 -2.00 -31.92
CA SER A 178 16.62 -2.92 -31.34
C SER A 178 17.31 -3.69 -32.47
N LYS A 179 18.65 -3.77 -32.44
CA LYS A 179 19.44 -4.62 -33.36
C LYS A 179 19.26 -6.13 -33.08
N LYS A 180 18.70 -6.49 -31.94
CA LYS A 180 18.40 -7.87 -31.55
C LYS A 180 16.89 -8.06 -31.42
N GLN A 181 16.40 -9.21 -31.87
CA GLN A 181 15.02 -9.61 -31.63
C GLN A 181 14.81 -9.62 -30.10
N PRO A 182 13.79 -8.93 -29.57
CA PRO A 182 13.56 -8.90 -28.14
C PRO A 182 13.24 -10.32 -27.67
N THR A 183 14.08 -10.87 -26.79
CA THR A 183 13.77 -12.11 -26.06
C THR A 183 12.73 -11.79 -25.01
N ASP A 184 11.64 -12.55 -24.98
CA ASP A 184 10.57 -12.41 -23.99
C ASP A 184 11.18 -12.48 -22.57
N PRO A 185 11.10 -11.40 -21.77
CA PRO A 185 11.71 -11.37 -20.44
C PRO A 185 11.07 -12.34 -19.46
N PHE A 186 9.87 -12.86 -19.76
CA PHE A 186 9.17 -13.84 -18.93
C PHE A 186 9.49 -15.30 -19.29
N ALA A 187 10.14 -15.55 -20.43
CA ALA A 187 10.47 -16.91 -20.87
C ALA A 187 11.31 -17.72 -19.84
N PRO A 188 12.33 -17.15 -19.16
CA PRO A 188 13.06 -17.88 -18.12
C PRO A 188 12.21 -18.28 -16.91
N LEU A 189 11.10 -17.56 -16.69
CA LEU A 189 10.15 -17.83 -15.62
C LEU A 189 9.06 -18.84 -16.04
N GLN A 190 9.09 -19.30 -17.30
CA GLN A 190 8.02 -20.11 -17.92
C GLN A 190 6.67 -19.40 -17.86
N MET A 191 6.70 -18.09 -18.01
CA MET A 191 5.54 -17.21 -17.98
C MET A 191 5.44 -16.49 -19.32
N GLN A 192 4.23 -16.07 -19.70
CA GLN A 192 4.04 -15.27 -20.89
C GLN A 192 2.98 -14.19 -20.67
N MET A 193 3.32 -12.96 -21.05
CA MET A 193 2.40 -11.82 -20.98
C MET A 193 1.19 -12.06 -21.88
N VAL A 194 -0.01 -11.95 -21.31
CA VAL A 194 -1.27 -11.91 -22.06
C VAL A 194 -1.49 -10.48 -22.57
N GLY A 195 -1.39 -9.50 -21.67
CA GLY A 195 -1.58 -8.08 -21.94
C GLY A 195 -2.07 -7.33 -20.71
N SER A 196 -2.43 -6.06 -20.88
CA SER A 196 -3.06 -5.27 -19.83
C SER A 196 -4.53 -5.04 -20.18
N TYR A 197 -5.43 -5.42 -19.27
CA TYR A 197 -6.88 -5.35 -19.51
C TYR A 197 -7.61 -4.68 -18.36
N ALA A 198 -8.59 -3.84 -18.69
CA ALA A 198 -9.48 -3.24 -17.70
C ALA A 198 -10.68 -4.16 -17.37
N ALA A 199 -11.10 -5.00 -18.32
CA ALA A 199 -12.17 -5.97 -18.14
C ALA A 199 -11.65 -7.41 -18.28
N ILE A 200 -12.07 -8.29 -17.37
CA ILE A 200 -11.71 -9.71 -17.38
C ILE A 200 -12.20 -10.40 -18.67
N THR A 201 -13.35 -9.98 -19.21
CA THR A 201 -13.90 -10.51 -20.47
C THR A 201 -12.96 -10.28 -21.66
N ASP A 202 -12.31 -9.11 -21.72
CA ASP A 202 -11.35 -8.79 -22.79
C ASP A 202 -10.13 -9.71 -22.70
N MET A 203 -9.64 -9.97 -21.47
CA MET A 203 -8.56 -10.93 -21.23
C MET A 203 -8.98 -12.34 -21.68
N ILE A 204 -10.19 -12.79 -21.35
CA ILE A 204 -10.71 -14.11 -21.75
C ILE A 204 -10.78 -14.25 -23.27
N ASP A 205 -11.27 -13.23 -23.97
CA ASP A 205 -11.41 -13.25 -25.43
C ASP A 205 -10.04 -13.31 -26.12
N GLN A 206 -9.04 -12.63 -25.56
CA GLN A 206 -7.66 -12.70 -26.04
C GLN A 206 -7.03 -14.07 -25.79
N ILE A 207 -7.32 -14.72 -24.67
CA ILE A 207 -6.89 -16.11 -24.40
C ILE A 207 -7.51 -17.06 -25.43
N TRP A 208 -8.82 -16.97 -25.66
CA TRP A 208 -9.52 -17.79 -26.65
C TRP A 208 -8.92 -17.63 -28.06
N GLY A 209 -8.76 -16.40 -28.53
CA GLY A 209 -8.20 -16.12 -29.87
C GLY A 209 -6.75 -16.59 -30.03
N ARG A 210 -5.96 -16.57 -28.94
CA ARG A 210 -4.54 -16.97 -28.96
C ARG A 210 -4.33 -18.46 -28.85
N TYR A 211 -5.03 -19.13 -27.94
CA TYR A 211 -4.74 -20.52 -27.56
C TYR A 211 -5.65 -21.52 -28.26
N TRP A 212 -6.87 -21.13 -28.65
CA TRP A 212 -7.85 -22.01 -29.26
C TRP A 212 -8.42 -21.43 -30.57
N PRO A 213 -7.56 -21.07 -31.55
CA PRO A 213 -8.01 -20.56 -32.84
C PRO A 213 -8.82 -21.58 -33.65
N ASP A 214 -8.74 -22.86 -33.26
CA ASP A 214 -9.45 -23.99 -33.84
C ASP A 214 -10.82 -24.26 -33.20
N ALA A 215 -11.16 -23.58 -32.10
CA ALA A 215 -12.43 -23.71 -31.40
C ALA A 215 -13.29 -22.46 -31.57
N LYS A 216 -14.61 -22.63 -31.46
CA LYS A 216 -15.56 -21.51 -31.44
C LYS A 216 -15.88 -21.13 -30.01
N GLN A 217 -15.48 -19.92 -29.61
CA GLN A 217 -15.84 -19.36 -28.31
C GLN A 217 -17.38 -19.22 -28.18
N PRO A 218 -17.99 -19.74 -27.10
CA PRO A 218 -19.40 -19.46 -26.82
C PRO A 218 -19.61 -17.96 -26.62
N GLU A 219 -20.68 -17.43 -27.22
CA GLU A 219 -21.03 -16.02 -27.07
C GLU A 219 -21.42 -15.71 -25.61
N TYR A 220 -21.12 -14.50 -25.15
CA TYR A 220 -21.68 -14.02 -23.90
C TYR A 220 -23.20 -13.93 -24.02
N GLU A 221 -23.93 -14.39 -23.01
CA GLU A 221 -25.38 -14.15 -22.92
C GLU A 221 -25.55 -12.65 -22.61
N ASN A 222 -25.48 -11.81 -23.64
CA ASN A 222 -25.81 -10.41 -23.52
C ASN A 222 -27.31 -10.31 -23.20
N THR A 223 -27.62 -10.26 -21.92
CA THR A 223 -28.96 -9.92 -21.44
C THR A 223 -29.29 -8.44 -21.69
N MET A 224 -28.28 -7.64 -22.03
CA MET A 224 -28.38 -6.22 -22.30
C MET A 224 -28.35 -5.94 -23.81
N SER A 225 -29.31 -5.14 -24.27
CA SER A 225 -29.29 -4.53 -25.60
C SER A 225 -28.06 -3.62 -25.76
N PRO A 226 -27.62 -3.30 -27.00
CA PRO A 226 -26.50 -2.39 -27.23
C PRO A 226 -26.63 -1.04 -26.50
N ALA A 227 -27.86 -0.52 -26.36
CA ALA A 227 -28.13 0.72 -25.64
C ALA A 227 -27.93 0.57 -24.13
N GLU A 228 -28.30 -0.58 -23.56
CA GLU A 228 -28.09 -0.88 -22.13
C GLU A 228 -26.61 -1.10 -21.81
N LEU A 229 -25.86 -1.74 -22.71
CA LEU A 229 -24.42 -1.93 -22.55
C LEU A 229 -23.67 -0.58 -22.54
N GLU A 230 -23.99 0.32 -23.48
CA GLU A 230 -23.37 1.66 -23.51
C GLU A 230 -23.73 2.49 -22.28
N LYS A 231 -24.98 2.38 -21.80
CA LYS A 231 -25.39 3.02 -20.55
C LYS A 231 -24.65 2.44 -19.34
N TYR A 232 -24.47 1.12 -19.28
CA TYR A 232 -23.74 0.45 -18.22
C TYR A 232 -22.26 0.86 -18.20
N LYS A 233 -21.60 0.89 -19.37
CA LYS A 233 -20.22 1.38 -19.51
C LYS A 233 -20.09 2.83 -19.02
N ALA A 234 -20.99 3.72 -19.46
CA ALA A 234 -20.98 5.12 -19.03
C ALA A 234 -21.16 5.28 -17.52
N GLN A 235 -22.05 4.48 -16.90
CA GLN A 235 -22.21 4.45 -15.45
C GLN A 235 -20.94 3.97 -14.74
N LYS A 236 -20.30 2.90 -15.22
CA LYS A 236 -19.07 2.38 -14.60
C LYS A 236 -17.88 3.32 -14.76
N ILE A 237 -17.77 4.01 -15.89
CA ILE A 237 -16.76 5.07 -16.06
C ILE A 237 -17.01 6.20 -15.04
N ALA A 238 -18.24 6.67 -14.89
CA ALA A 238 -18.56 7.71 -13.91
C ALA A 238 -18.31 7.27 -12.45
N GLU A 239 -18.60 6.02 -12.11
CA GLU A 239 -18.27 5.43 -10.80
C GLU A 239 -16.76 5.41 -10.56
N LEU A 240 -15.96 4.97 -11.55
CA LEU A 240 -14.51 4.96 -11.47
C LEU A 240 -13.92 6.37 -11.35
N GLU A 241 -14.45 7.35 -12.08
CA GLU A 241 -14.04 8.75 -11.97
C GLU A 241 -14.34 9.34 -10.59
N ALA A 242 -15.51 9.02 -10.02
CA ALA A 242 -15.87 9.44 -8.67
C ALA A 242 -14.95 8.79 -7.60
N GLN A 243 -14.63 7.51 -7.74
CA GLN A 243 -13.68 6.81 -6.87
C GLN A 243 -12.26 7.37 -7.01
N SER A 244 -11.80 7.61 -8.23
CA SER A 244 -10.50 8.23 -8.53
C SER A 244 -10.36 9.60 -7.87
N LYS A 245 -11.40 10.44 -7.96
CA LYS A 245 -11.44 11.74 -7.27
C LYS A 245 -11.35 11.59 -5.75
N LYS A 246 -12.07 10.62 -5.17
CA LYS A 246 -12.02 10.35 -3.73
C LYS A 246 -10.64 9.88 -3.29
N LEU A 247 -9.99 9.00 -4.06
CA LEU A 247 -8.61 8.53 -3.78
C LEU A 247 -7.59 9.67 -3.91
N GLY A 248 -7.76 10.56 -4.90
CA GLY A 248 -6.93 11.76 -5.04
C GLY A 248 -7.05 12.69 -3.84
N GLN A 249 -8.25 12.84 -3.27
CA GLN A 249 -8.46 13.59 -2.02
C GLN A 249 -7.76 12.91 -0.84
N MET A 250 -7.95 11.60 -0.66
CA MET A 250 -7.29 10.85 0.42
C MET A 250 -5.75 10.91 0.31
N ALA A 251 -5.20 10.86 -0.90
CA ALA A 251 -3.75 11.01 -1.11
C ALA A 251 -3.25 12.41 -0.71
N SER A 252 -4.02 13.46 -1.01
CA SER A 252 -3.71 14.82 -0.57
C SER A 252 -3.79 14.96 0.95
N ASP A 253 -4.76 14.30 1.59
CA ASP A 253 -4.93 14.32 3.04
C ASP A 253 -3.73 13.62 3.72
N ILE A 254 -3.31 12.45 3.22
CA ILE A 254 -2.12 11.73 3.71
C ILE A 254 -0.84 12.56 3.52
N GLU A 255 -0.68 13.24 2.38
CA GLU A 255 0.48 14.10 2.14
C GLU A 255 0.54 15.27 3.12
N ASN A 256 -0.62 15.86 3.46
CA ASN A 256 -0.71 16.92 4.46
C ASN A 256 -0.40 16.39 5.86
N ASP A 257 -0.91 15.22 6.22
CA ASP A 257 -0.62 14.57 7.51
C ASP A 257 0.86 14.22 7.66
N LEU A 258 1.52 13.75 6.60
CA LEU A 258 2.96 13.49 6.60
C LEU A 258 3.79 14.77 6.76
N LYS A 259 3.42 15.85 6.05
CA LYS A 259 4.08 17.17 6.22
C LYS A 259 3.89 17.71 7.63
N MET A 260 2.78 17.40 8.27
CA MET A 260 2.47 17.79 9.64
C MET A 260 3.28 16.98 10.66
N GLN A 261 3.39 15.66 10.50
CA GLN A 261 4.31 14.84 11.30
C GLN A 261 5.74 15.39 11.20
N ASP A 262 6.20 15.69 9.99
CA ASP A 262 7.49 16.33 9.74
C ASP A 262 7.65 17.69 10.44
N SER A 263 6.56 18.46 10.57
CA SER A 263 6.55 19.76 11.24
C SER A 263 6.52 19.63 12.77
N MET A 264 5.77 18.67 13.30
CA MET A 264 5.72 18.35 14.74
C MET A 264 7.06 17.79 15.20
N ASP A 265 7.64 16.87 14.42
CA ASP A 265 8.98 16.36 14.64
C ASP A 265 9.98 17.51 14.61
N ARG A 266 9.92 18.41 13.62
CA ARG A 266 10.80 19.60 13.59
C ARG A 266 10.60 20.54 14.78
N ALA A 267 9.38 20.75 15.26
CA ALA A 267 9.11 21.62 16.41
C ALA A 267 9.69 21.01 17.71
N SER A 268 9.47 19.71 17.92
CA SER A 268 10.09 18.95 19.02
C SER A 268 11.62 18.94 18.91
N ASP A 269 12.14 18.80 17.70
CA ASP A 269 13.56 18.79 17.38
C ASP A 269 14.21 20.19 17.48
N VAL A 270 13.45 21.29 17.40
CA VAL A 270 13.95 22.66 17.65
C VAL A 270 14.13 22.91 19.16
N ALA A 271 13.17 22.50 19.99
CA ALA A 271 13.32 22.56 21.45
C ALA A 271 14.46 21.64 21.93
N GLY A 272 14.53 20.42 21.37
CA GLY A 272 15.62 19.48 21.61
C GLY A 272 17.00 19.99 21.16
N ARG A 273 17.11 20.60 19.97
CA ARG A 273 18.38 21.18 19.48
C ARG A 273 18.85 22.38 20.29
N ARG A 274 17.95 23.26 20.73
CA ARG A 274 18.29 24.37 21.63
C ARG A 274 18.87 23.84 22.94
N PHE A 275 18.28 22.79 23.49
CA PHE A 275 18.78 22.13 24.68
C PHE A 275 20.16 21.47 24.46
N VAL A 276 20.35 20.74 23.36
CA VAL A 276 21.67 20.17 23.02
C VAL A 276 22.72 21.27 22.86
N GLN A 277 22.37 22.42 22.28
CA GLN A 277 23.25 23.59 22.20
C GLN A 277 23.55 24.20 23.58
N GLU A 278 22.58 24.30 24.48
CA GLU A 278 22.80 24.75 25.86
C GLU A 278 23.73 23.81 26.65
N LEU A 279 23.72 22.52 26.34
CA LEU A 279 24.57 21.51 26.97
C LEU A 279 25.94 21.31 26.30
N GLN A 280 26.16 21.89 25.12
CA GLN A 280 27.48 21.85 24.48
C GLN A 280 28.52 22.54 25.39
N GLY A 281 29.50 21.75 25.86
CA GLY A 281 30.54 22.23 26.77
C GLY A 281 30.19 22.16 28.26
N MET A 282 29.09 21.48 28.64
CA MET A 282 28.76 21.23 30.04
C MET A 282 29.24 19.87 30.57
N ALA A 283 29.63 18.94 29.68
CA ALA A 283 30.22 17.67 30.09
C ALA A 283 31.43 17.89 31.00
N GLY A 284 31.47 17.19 32.14
CA GLY A 284 32.53 17.32 33.15
C GLY A 284 32.39 18.49 34.12
N ARG A 285 31.35 19.33 34.01
CA ARG A 285 31.03 20.33 35.05
C ARG A 285 30.53 19.67 36.33
N SER A 286 30.76 20.34 37.46
CA SER A 286 30.27 19.88 38.76
C SER A 286 28.77 20.09 38.89
N GLU A 287 28.14 19.37 39.82
CA GLU A 287 26.72 19.54 40.15
C GLU A 287 26.40 21.01 40.49
N GLU A 288 27.26 21.67 41.27
CA GLU A 288 27.10 23.07 41.66
C GLU A 288 27.16 24.03 40.46
N GLU A 289 28.07 23.80 39.52
CA GLU A 289 28.21 24.61 38.31
C GLU A 289 26.97 24.47 37.39
N VAL A 290 26.40 23.27 37.32
CA VAL A 290 25.21 22.98 36.52
C VAL A 290 23.95 23.56 37.19
N VAL A 291 23.81 23.41 38.50
CA VAL A 291 22.69 24.01 39.27
C VAL A 291 22.76 25.54 39.25
N ALA A 292 23.96 26.13 39.27
CA ALA A 292 24.13 27.58 39.10
C ALA A 292 23.68 28.06 37.72
N THR A 293 23.76 27.21 36.69
CA THR A 293 23.38 27.54 35.31
C THR A 293 21.87 27.38 35.08
N PHE A 294 21.27 26.27 35.53
CA PHE A 294 19.87 25.93 35.24
C PHE A 294 18.90 26.21 36.41
N GLY A 295 19.42 26.65 37.55
CA GLY A 295 18.65 26.78 38.78
C GLY A 295 18.46 25.45 39.50
N VAL A 296 17.69 25.48 40.58
CA VAL A 296 17.44 24.32 41.44
C VAL A 296 16.60 23.28 40.68
N PRO A 297 17.01 22.00 40.64
CA PRO A 297 16.23 20.95 39.98
C PRO A 297 14.88 20.73 40.69
N ASN A 298 13.88 20.32 39.92
CA ASN A 298 12.58 19.96 40.46
C ASN A 298 12.66 18.64 41.24
N THR A 299 13.48 17.70 40.79
CA THR A 299 13.67 16.40 41.43
C THR A 299 15.14 16.00 41.43
N LEU A 300 15.54 15.31 42.50
CA LEU A 300 16.83 14.66 42.66
C LEU A 300 16.60 13.18 42.98
N ASN A 301 17.12 12.30 42.14
CA ASN A 301 17.09 10.86 42.34
C ASN A 301 18.52 10.32 42.44
N VAL A 302 18.80 9.49 43.44
CA VAL A 302 20.11 8.86 43.62
C VAL A 302 19.96 7.35 43.43
N ASN A 303 20.66 6.80 42.44
CA ASN A 303 20.67 5.38 42.17
C ASN A 303 22.13 4.87 42.13
N GLY A 304 22.57 4.29 43.23
CA GLY A 304 23.97 3.88 43.42
C GLY A 304 24.91 5.09 43.37
N ASN A 305 25.88 5.07 42.44
CA ASN A 305 26.83 6.18 42.22
C ASN A 305 26.34 7.16 41.12
N VAL A 306 25.08 7.10 40.70
CA VAL A 306 24.52 8.04 39.73
C VAL A 306 23.50 8.93 40.41
N ARG A 307 23.67 10.24 40.27
CA ARG A 307 22.67 11.25 40.63
C ARG A 307 21.96 11.72 39.37
N GLN A 308 20.65 11.72 39.39
CA GLN A 308 19.80 12.19 38.33
C GLN A 308 19.06 13.44 38.82
N LEU A 309 19.23 14.55 38.11
CA LEU A 309 18.54 15.80 38.38
C LEU A 309 17.56 16.07 37.23
N ASP A 310 16.29 16.32 37.53
CA ASP A 310 15.31 16.71 36.52
C ASP A 310 14.85 18.16 36.69
N TRP A 311 14.68 18.85 35.55
CA TRP A 311 13.97 20.12 35.47
C TRP A 311 12.78 20.00 34.53
N TYR A 312 11.67 20.57 34.93
CA TYR A 312 10.44 20.66 34.14
C TYR A 312 10.17 22.13 33.83
N TRP A 313 9.84 22.41 32.59
CA TRP A 313 9.36 23.72 32.18
C TRP A 313 8.28 23.57 31.12
N SER A 314 7.53 24.64 30.89
CA SER A 314 6.49 24.65 29.89
C SER A 314 6.68 25.85 28.98
N GLU A 315 6.54 25.62 27.69
CA GLU A 315 6.63 26.65 26.66
C GLU A 315 5.31 26.71 25.89
N GLN A 316 4.91 27.92 25.53
CA GLN A 316 3.81 28.12 24.60
C GLN A 316 4.38 28.14 23.18
N THR A 317 3.88 27.25 22.33
CA THR A 317 4.21 27.22 20.90
C THR A 317 2.92 27.35 20.09
N GLN A 318 3.04 27.80 18.84
CA GLN A 318 1.93 27.78 17.90
C GLN A 318 1.98 26.48 17.11
N GLU A 319 0.91 25.69 17.19
CA GLU A 319 0.76 24.46 16.43
C GLU A 319 -0.55 24.49 15.65
N GLN A 320 -0.56 23.80 14.51
CA GLN A 320 -1.79 23.55 13.78
C GLN A 320 -2.47 22.32 14.37
N VAL A 321 -3.64 22.52 14.96
CA VAL A 321 -4.46 21.44 15.54
C VAL A 321 -5.63 21.13 14.60
N PRO A 322 -5.93 19.84 14.36
CA PRO A 322 -7.12 19.44 13.62
C PRO A 322 -8.36 19.82 14.40
N ILE A 323 -9.27 20.53 13.76
CA ILE A 323 -10.62 20.77 14.24
C ILE A 323 -11.61 20.16 13.26
N THR A 324 -12.59 19.44 13.80
CA THR A 324 -13.70 18.93 13.00
C THR A 324 -14.60 20.10 12.60
N VAL A 325 -14.75 20.32 11.30
CA VAL A 325 -15.69 21.30 10.74
C VAL A 325 -16.70 20.60 9.83
N ASP A 326 -17.90 21.16 9.76
CA ASP A 326 -18.96 20.60 8.93
C ASP A 326 -18.77 21.03 7.47
N VAL A 327 -18.82 20.06 6.53
CA VAL A 327 -18.53 20.31 5.09
C VAL A 327 -19.57 21.23 4.46
N ILE A 328 -20.85 21.07 4.86
CA ILE A 328 -21.97 21.95 4.51
C ILE A 328 -22.94 21.96 5.70
N GLY A 329 -23.06 23.10 6.39
CA GLY A 329 -23.97 23.24 7.53
C GLY A 329 -23.69 24.38 8.51
N GLY A 330 -23.14 25.51 8.07
CA GLY A 330 -23.05 26.69 8.95
C GLY A 330 -24.44 27.28 9.21
N CYS A 331 -24.83 27.45 10.47
CA CYS A 331 -26.06 28.17 10.81
C CYS A 331 -25.89 29.64 10.41
N SER A 332 -26.42 30.03 9.26
CA SER A 332 -26.55 31.43 8.87
C SER A 332 -27.97 31.89 9.24
N HIS A 333 -28.06 32.95 10.05
CA HIS A 333 -29.33 33.54 10.51
C HIS A 333 -30.28 32.61 11.29
N GLY A 334 -29.75 31.70 12.10
CA GLY A 334 -30.54 30.90 13.05
C GLY A 334 -31.30 29.71 12.43
N VAL A 335 -31.05 29.39 11.15
CA VAL A 335 -31.55 28.17 10.51
C VAL A 335 -30.37 27.25 10.24
N CYS A 336 -30.30 26.15 10.98
CA CYS A 336 -29.26 25.14 10.79
C CYS A 336 -29.74 24.10 9.77
N GLY A 337 -29.02 23.97 8.66
CA GLY A 337 -29.24 22.90 7.69
C GLY A 337 -28.85 21.54 8.27
N ALA A 338 -29.38 20.45 7.71
CA ALA A 338 -28.96 19.10 8.07
C ALA A 338 -27.45 18.94 7.80
N LYS A 339 -26.71 18.45 8.80
CA LYS A 339 -25.26 18.20 8.72
C LYS A 339 -24.96 17.18 7.63
N ILE A 340 -24.28 17.60 6.56
CA ILE A 340 -23.81 16.69 5.49
C ILE A 340 -22.29 16.60 5.57
N GLY A 341 -21.80 15.59 6.30
CA GLY A 341 -20.37 15.25 6.39
C GLY A 341 -19.56 16.13 7.35
N GLU A 342 -18.49 15.54 7.89
CA GLU A 342 -17.46 16.21 8.67
C GLU A 342 -16.16 16.20 7.85
N THR A 343 -15.42 17.30 7.87
CA THR A 343 -14.05 17.38 7.38
C THR A 343 -13.17 17.95 8.47
N THR A 344 -11.86 17.75 8.36
CA THR A 344 -10.90 18.33 9.29
C THR A 344 -10.35 19.62 8.68
N GLU A 345 -10.50 20.73 9.38
CA GLU A 345 -9.75 21.95 9.11
C GLU A 345 -8.66 22.11 10.15
N TYR A 346 -7.55 22.75 9.79
CA TYR A 346 -6.43 22.96 10.70
C TYR A 346 -6.36 24.43 11.08
N GLN A 347 -6.36 24.72 12.38
CA GLN A 347 -6.22 26.08 12.91
C GLN A 347 -4.95 26.20 13.74
N TRP A 348 -4.25 27.31 13.57
CA TRP A 348 -3.15 27.69 14.46
C TRP A 348 -3.71 27.97 15.85
N GLN A 349 -3.32 27.17 16.83
CA GLN A 349 -3.61 27.41 18.23
C GLN A 349 -2.30 27.52 19.00
N THR A 350 -2.34 28.33 20.04
CA THR A 350 -1.25 28.35 21.02
C THR A 350 -1.45 27.15 21.93
N VAL A 351 -0.56 26.17 21.81
CA VAL A 351 -0.55 24.98 22.65
C VAL A 351 0.56 25.11 23.68
N GLN A 352 0.31 24.52 24.84
CA GLN A 352 1.26 24.48 25.94
C GLN A 352 1.98 23.14 25.88
N VAL A 353 3.28 23.18 25.59
CA VAL A 353 4.15 22.01 25.53
C VAL A 353 4.90 21.88 26.85
N ASN A 354 4.98 20.66 27.38
CA ASN A 354 5.66 20.41 28.65
C ASN A 354 6.99 19.72 28.39
N CYS A 355 8.07 20.39 28.74
CA CYS A 355 9.42 19.91 28.51
C CYS A 355 10.06 19.41 29.80
N ARG A 356 10.88 18.37 29.65
CA ARG A 356 11.71 17.80 30.69
C ARG A 356 13.15 17.74 30.23
N ARG A 357 14.08 18.13 31.11
CA ARG A 357 15.50 17.82 30.99
C ARG A 357 15.93 17.01 32.20
N THR A 358 16.78 16.03 31.95
CA THR A 358 17.33 15.11 32.92
C THR A 358 18.83 15.08 32.75
N LEU A 359 19.58 15.39 33.81
CA LEU A 359 21.04 15.38 33.80
C LEU A 359 21.55 14.29 34.74
N TYR A 360 22.53 13.53 34.29
CA TYR A 360 23.11 12.43 35.03
C TYR A 360 24.55 12.75 35.46
N PHE A 361 24.79 12.61 36.75
CA PHE A 361 26.08 12.85 37.38
C PHE A 361 26.61 11.59 38.01
N ARG A 362 27.93 11.44 37.98
CA ARG A 362 28.63 10.32 38.62
C ARG A 362 29.94 10.80 39.23
N GLU A 363 30.37 10.17 40.32
CA GLU A 363 31.73 10.39 40.83
C GLU A 363 32.75 9.78 39.85
N GLY A 364 33.67 10.60 39.35
CA GLY A 364 34.75 10.15 38.47
C GLY A 364 35.23 11.22 37.48
N GLY A 365 36.35 10.93 36.81
CA GLY A 365 37.03 11.85 35.89
C GLY A 365 38.39 12.31 36.42
N THR A 366 38.95 13.38 35.84
CA THR A 366 40.25 13.96 36.24
C THR A 366 40.15 14.93 37.42
N GLN A 367 38.93 15.22 37.90
CA GLN A 367 38.66 16.12 39.02
C GLN A 367 37.74 15.45 40.04
N PRO A 368 37.89 15.73 41.35
CA PRO A 368 37.04 15.15 42.40
C PRO A 368 35.58 15.66 42.32
N GLY A 369 34.64 14.86 42.84
CA GLY A 369 33.20 15.20 42.94
C GLY A 369 32.30 14.56 41.86
N TYR A 370 30.99 14.83 41.96
CA TYR A 370 30.00 14.42 40.95
C TYR A 370 30.12 15.27 39.69
N ARG A 371 30.25 14.61 38.54
CA ARG A 371 30.46 15.27 37.24
C ARG A 371 29.36 14.89 36.27
N LEU A 372 28.87 15.88 35.52
CA LEU A 372 27.90 15.66 34.45
C LEU A 372 28.53 14.76 33.39
N PHE A 373 27.95 13.58 33.17
CA PHE A 373 28.47 12.62 32.19
C PHE A 373 27.45 12.24 31.11
N ASP A 374 26.15 12.45 31.36
CA ASP A 374 25.09 12.16 30.40
C ASP A 374 23.87 13.05 30.62
N PHE A 375 22.99 13.12 29.64
CA PHE A 375 21.77 13.91 29.69
C PHE A 375 20.66 13.36 28.78
N ARG A 376 19.42 13.73 29.08
CA ARG A 376 18.24 13.49 28.25
C ARG A 376 17.34 14.71 28.28
N ALA A 377 16.68 15.03 27.18
CA ALA A 377 15.54 15.94 27.18
C ALA A 377 14.46 15.47 26.21
N GLY A 378 13.25 15.97 26.44
CA GLY A 378 12.10 15.76 25.58
C GLY A 378 11.00 16.76 25.95
N CYS A 379 10.08 16.97 25.02
CA CYS A 379 8.90 17.78 25.19
C CYS A 379 7.69 16.96 24.74
N ASP A 380 6.64 16.96 25.56
CA ASP A 380 5.38 16.24 25.36
C ASP A 380 4.20 17.20 25.17
#